data_AF-A0A1I3BEZ5-F1
#
_entry.id   AF-A0A1I3BEZ5-F1
#
_cell.length_a   1.000
_cell.length_b   1.000
_cell.length_c   1.000
_cell.angle_alpha   90.00
_cell.angle_beta   90.00
_cell.angle_gamma   90.00
#
_symmetry.space_group_name_H-M   'P 1'
#
loop_
_entity.id
_entity.type
_entity.pdbx_description
1 polymer ?
#
loop_
_entity_poly.entity_id
_entity_poly.type
_entity_poly.pdbx_seq_one_letter_code
_entity_poly.pdbx_strand_id
1 'polypeptide(L)'
;MASMRAPAVAEVLWELKRLDKVAKFTAIAERAGFSAGSNGRAMQTCLETIRKEWPHLQAWRAIRDDGTIEKDSPHKAELIAWGATLTADDASGRMNVLIDEARVMIWEDLPAAGRAAKTTA
;
A
#
# COMPACT_ATOMS: atom_id res chain seq x y z
N MET A 1 -18.16 -14.83 -2.57
CA MET A 1 -17.28 -14.98 -1.40
C MET A 1 -16.28 -13.84 -1.41
N ALA A 2 -16.42 -12.87 -0.51
CA ALA A 2 -15.43 -11.83 -0.29
C ALA A 2 -14.17 -12.47 0.30
N SER A 3 -13.35 -13.01 -0.62
CA SER A 3 -11.90 -13.17 -0.58
C SER A 3 -11.24 -13.08 0.81
N MET A 4 -10.71 -14.21 1.30
CA MET A 4 -9.83 -14.37 2.48
C MET A 4 -8.66 -13.35 2.58
N ARG A 5 -8.43 -12.54 1.55
CA ARG A 5 -7.37 -11.54 1.47
C ARG A 5 -7.64 -10.30 2.33
N ALA A 6 -8.88 -9.83 2.47
CA ALA A 6 -9.16 -8.60 3.21
C ALA A 6 -8.82 -8.71 4.71
N PRO A 7 -9.20 -9.80 5.42
CA PRO A 7 -8.75 -10.03 6.79
C PRO A 7 -7.22 -10.16 6.90
N ALA A 8 -6.56 -10.86 5.98
CA ALA A 8 -5.10 -11.00 6.00
C ALA A 8 -4.38 -9.65 5.82
N VAL A 9 -4.87 -8.79 4.92
CA VAL A 9 -4.34 -7.41 4.75
C VAL A 9 -4.64 -6.56 5.97
N ALA A 10 -5.79 -6.73 6.61
CA ALA A 10 -6.16 -6.00 7.82
C ALA A 10 -5.16 -6.28 8.96
N GLU A 11 -4.72 -7.52 9.14
CA GLU A 11 -3.66 -7.88 10.10
C GLU A 11 -2.34 -7.15 9.80
N VAL A 12 -1.92 -7.11 8.53
CA VAL A 12 -0.69 -6.40 8.13
C VAL A 12 -0.82 -4.89 8.37
N LEU A 13 -1.97 -4.29 8.08
CA LEU A 13 -2.24 -2.88 8.37
C LEU A 13 -2.24 -2.60 9.88
N TRP A 14 -2.72 -3.53 10.69
CA TRP A 14 -2.66 -3.43 12.14
C TRP A 14 -1.21 -3.43 12.64
N GLU A 15 -0.35 -4.30 12.10
CA GLU A 15 1.10 -4.29 12.40
C GLU A 15 1.72 -2.93 12.05
N LEU A 16 1.44 -2.40 10.86
CA LEU A 16 1.94 -1.09 10.41
C LEU A 16 1.49 0.04 11.33
N LYS A 17 0.23 0.03 11.74
CA LYS A 17 -0.30 1.01 12.70
C LYS A 17 0.40 0.93 14.04
N ARG A 18 0.66 -0.28 14.54
CA ARG A 18 1.33 -0.50 15.83
C ARG A 18 2.79 -0.03 15.81
N LEU A 19 3.47 -0.18 14.68
CA LEU A 19 4.86 0.23 14.48
C LEU A 19 5.00 1.69 14.03
N ASP A 20 3.88 2.38 13.84
CA ASP A 20 3.78 3.68 13.20
C ASP A 20 4.58 3.79 11.89
N LYS A 21 4.38 2.81 10.99
CA LYS A 21 5.03 2.75 9.68
C LYS A 21 4.01 2.72 8.55
N VAL A 22 4.51 2.90 7.33
CA VAL A 22 3.77 2.70 6.07
C VAL A 22 4.43 1.60 5.25
N ALA A 23 3.74 1.05 4.26
CA ALA A 23 4.34 0.09 3.33
C ALA A 23 3.74 0.16 1.92
N LYS A 24 4.47 -0.39 0.96
CA LYS A 24 4.05 -0.45 -0.44
C LYS A 24 3.01 -1.57 -0.67
N PHE A 25 2.14 -1.40 -1.65
CA PHE A 25 1.07 -2.36 -1.98
C PHE A 25 1.61 -3.77 -2.24
N THR A 26 2.72 -3.89 -2.97
CA THR A 26 3.32 -5.20 -3.27
C THR A 26 3.78 -5.89 -1.98
N ALA A 27 4.52 -5.19 -1.12
CA ALA A 27 4.99 -5.72 0.15
C ALA A 27 3.85 -6.17 1.08
N ILE A 28 2.77 -5.38 1.16
CA ILE A 28 1.61 -5.73 2.00
C ILE A 28 0.88 -6.95 1.43
N ALA A 29 0.68 -7.01 0.11
CA ALA A 29 -0.01 -8.13 -0.52
C ALA A 29 0.79 -9.42 -0.36
N GLU A 30 2.11 -9.39 -0.61
CA GLU A 30 3.01 -10.52 -0.44
C GLU A 30 2.97 -11.04 1.00
N ARG A 31 3.02 -10.12 1.99
CA ARG A 31 2.90 -10.47 3.40
C ARG A 31 1.54 -11.11 3.73
N ALA A 32 0.48 -10.64 3.11
CA ALA A 32 -0.86 -11.22 3.23
C ALA A 32 -1.06 -12.49 2.38
N GLY A 33 -0.01 -13.00 1.72
CA GLY A 33 -0.01 -14.28 1.00
C GLY A 33 -0.63 -14.22 -0.40
N PHE A 34 -0.69 -13.04 -1.03
CA PHE A 34 -1.18 -12.90 -2.40
C PHE A 34 -0.44 -11.82 -3.21
N SER A 35 -0.74 -11.69 -4.49
CA SER A 35 -0.16 -10.64 -5.33
C SER A 35 -1.03 -9.38 -5.34
N ALA A 36 -0.42 -8.20 -5.27
CA ALA A 36 -1.12 -6.91 -5.38
C ALA A 36 -1.86 -6.74 -6.73
N GLY A 37 -1.56 -7.59 -7.71
CA GLY A 37 -2.14 -7.57 -9.05
C GLY A 37 -1.57 -6.44 -9.91
N SER A 38 -2.00 -6.38 -11.17
CA SER A 38 -1.52 -5.36 -12.12
C SER A 38 -1.76 -3.95 -11.59
N ASN A 39 -0.69 -3.16 -11.45
CA ASN A 39 -0.71 -1.80 -10.89
C ASN A 39 -1.38 -1.70 -9.50
N GLY A 40 -1.36 -2.77 -8.71
CA GLY A 40 -1.94 -2.81 -7.37
C GLY A 40 -3.48 -2.85 -7.35
N ARG A 41 -4.16 -3.17 -8.46
CA ARG A 41 -5.64 -3.18 -8.52
C ARG A 41 -6.28 -4.11 -7.49
N ALA A 42 -5.73 -5.30 -7.29
CA ALA A 42 -6.28 -6.25 -6.32
C ALA A 42 -6.16 -5.71 -4.88
N MET A 43 -5.05 -5.04 -4.59
CA MET A 43 -4.83 -4.37 -3.31
C MET A 43 -5.80 -3.21 -3.10
N GLN A 44 -6.03 -2.38 -4.11
CA GLN A 44 -7.01 -1.28 -4.03
C GLN A 44 -8.41 -1.79 -3.67
N THR A 45 -8.89 -2.85 -4.34
CA THR A 45 -10.18 -3.46 -4.00
C THR A 45 -10.22 -3.98 -2.56
N CYS A 46 -9.13 -4.59 -2.07
CA CYS A 46 -9.07 -5.03 -0.67
C CYS A 46 -9.11 -3.84 0.31
N LEU A 47 -8.38 -2.76 -0.01
CA LEU A 47 -8.37 -1.54 0.81
C LEU A 47 -9.75 -0.86 0.85
N GLU A 48 -10.54 -0.90 -0.24
CA GLU A 48 -11.92 -0.41 -0.23
C GLU A 48 -12.81 -1.20 0.74
N THR A 49 -12.67 -2.52 0.79
CA THR A 49 -13.36 -3.36 1.79
C THR A 49 -12.91 -3.01 3.21
N ILE A 50 -11.60 -2.90 3.43
CA ILE A 50 -11.04 -2.60 4.76
C ILE A 50 -11.47 -1.21 5.24
N ARG A 51 -11.54 -0.21 4.36
CA ARG A 51 -12.05 1.12 4.70
C ARG A 51 -13.50 1.09 5.21
N LYS A 52 -14.31 0.16 4.69
CA LYS A 52 -15.72 0.00 5.09
C LYS A 52 -15.86 -0.80 6.37
N GLU A 53 -15.13 -1.91 6.48
CA GLU A 53 -15.29 -2.87 7.60
C GLU A 53 -14.41 -2.51 8.82
N TRP A 54 -13.21 -1.99 8.59
CA TRP A 54 -12.24 -1.63 9.64
C TRP A 54 -11.64 -0.23 9.41
N PRO A 55 -12.44 0.85 9.46
CA PRO A 55 -11.96 2.21 9.21
C PRO A 55 -10.84 2.65 10.17
N HIS A 56 -10.79 2.06 11.37
CA HIS A 56 -9.78 2.35 12.39
C HIS A 56 -8.38 1.79 12.07
N LEU A 57 -8.25 0.89 11.09
CA LEU A 57 -6.95 0.32 10.68
C LEU A 57 -6.11 1.26 9.81
N GLN A 58 -6.63 2.45 9.48
CA GLN A 58 -5.87 3.48 8.78
C GLN A 58 -5.28 2.95 7.47
N ALA A 59 -6.17 2.52 6.57
CA ALA A 59 -5.82 2.01 5.24
C ALA A 59 -4.94 2.96 4.40
N TRP A 60 -4.81 4.23 4.80
CA TRP A 60 -3.86 5.21 4.24
C TRP A 60 -2.38 4.84 4.46
N ARG A 61 -2.07 3.92 5.37
CA ARG A 61 -0.69 3.42 5.58
C ARG A 61 -0.18 2.55 4.44
N ALA A 62 -1.08 2.07 3.57
CA ALA A 62 -0.72 1.40 2.33
C ALA A 62 -0.52 2.43 1.22
N ILE A 63 0.65 2.39 0.57
CA ILE A 63 1.02 3.31 -0.52
C ILE A 63 1.24 2.50 -1.79
N ARG A 64 0.90 3.09 -2.93
CA ARG A 64 1.14 2.46 -4.23
C ARG A 64 2.64 2.27 -4.47
N ASP A 65 3.02 1.23 -5.20
CA ASP A 65 4.44 0.94 -5.44
C ASP A 65 5.17 2.03 -6.24
N ASP A 66 4.43 2.82 -7.03
CA ASP A 66 4.94 4.00 -7.75
C ASP A 66 5.11 5.22 -6.84
N GLY A 67 4.76 5.13 -5.55
CA GLY A 67 4.85 6.23 -4.60
C GLY A 67 3.81 7.32 -4.81
N THR A 68 2.77 7.08 -5.62
CA THR A 68 1.76 8.09 -5.93
C THR A 68 0.45 7.90 -5.18
N ILE A 69 -0.21 9.01 -4.89
CA ILE A 69 -1.60 9.09 -4.40
C ILE A 69 -2.42 10.05 -5.27
N GLU A 70 -3.74 9.93 -5.19
CA GLU A 70 -4.64 10.87 -5.86
C GLU A 70 -4.67 12.23 -5.12
N LYS A 71 -4.63 13.32 -5.89
CA LYS A 71 -4.52 14.70 -5.40
C LYS A 71 -5.64 15.13 -4.45
N ASP A 72 -6.86 14.64 -4.68
CA ASP A 72 -8.07 15.02 -3.93
C ASP A 72 -8.60 13.89 -3.03
N SER A 73 -7.74 12.92 -2.72
CA SER A 73 -8.13 11.78 -1.87
C SER A 73 -8.05 12.13 -0.38
N PRO A 74 -8.95 11.60 0.48
CA PRO A 74 -8.81 11.69 1.95
C PRO A 74 -7.48 11.09 2.45
N HIS A 75 -6.85 10.23 1.66
CA HIS A 75 -5.50 9.70 1.89
C HIS A 75 -4.46 10.81 2.08
N LYS A 76 -4.58 11.92 1.34
CA LYS A 76 -3.66 13.06 1.41
C LYS A 76 -3.64 13.72 2.80
N ALA A 77 -4.82 14.00 3.35
CA ALA A 77 -4.94 14.73 4.62
C ALA A 77 -4.31 13.94 5.77
N GLU A 78 -4.54 12.63 5.80
CA GLU A 78 -3.99 11.72 6.80
C GLU A 78 -2.46 11.63 6.71
N LEU A 79 -1.90 11.53 5.49
CA LEU A 79 -0.45 11.48 5.27
C LEU A 79 0.25 12.78 5.70
N ILE A 80 -0.34 13.94 5.39
CA ILE A 80 0.18 15.24 5.84
C ILE A 80 0.11 15.33 7.37
N ALA A 81 -1.00 14.93 7.98
CA ALA A 81 -1.17 14.94 9.44
C ALA A 81 -0.17 14.02 10.16
N TRP A 82 0.20 12.91 9.53
CA TRP A 82 1.24 12.00 10.00
C TRP A 82 2.68 12.51 9.77
N GLY A 83 2.84 13.58 8.97
CA GLY A 83 4.12 14.23 8.70
C GLY A 83 4.83 13.74 7.45
N ALA A 84 4.13 13.10 6.50
CA ALA A 84 4.68 12.81 5.18
C ALA A 84 4.72 14.08 4.32
N THR A 85 5.75 14.19 3.48
CA THR A 85 5.86 15.29 2.51
C THR A 85 5.24 14.86 1.19
N LEU A 86 4.40 15.70 0.59
CA LEU A 86 3.74 15.40 -0.68
C LEU A 86 4.16 16.42 -1.72
N THR A 87 4.58 15.95 -2.90
CA THR A 87 4.89 16.80 -4.05
C THR A 87 3.87 16.57 -5.15
N ALA A 88 3.39 17.66 -5.76
CA ALA A 88 2.46 17.55 -6.87
C ALA A 88 3.19 17.04 -8.13
N ASP A 89 2.54 16.15 -8.85
CA ASP A 89 2.94 15.76 -10.21
C ASP A 89 1.94 16.40 -11.18
N ASP A 90 2.31 17.58 -11.71
CA ASP A 90 1.45 18.42 -12.56
C ASP A 90 1.06 17.74 -13.88
N ALA A 91 1.74 16.66 -14.27
CA ALA A 91 1.46 15.94 -15.52
C ALA A 91 0.32 14.90 -15.39
N SER A 92 0.05 14.39 -14.18
CA SER A 92 -0.82 13.21 -14.01
C SER A 92 -2.01 13.41 -13.08
N GLY A 93 -2.13 14.57 -12.43
CA GLY A 93 -3.17 14.80 -11.42
C GLY A 93 -2.97 13.96 -10.15
N ARG A 94 -1.75 13.45 -9.94
CA ARG A 94 -1.35 12.67 -8.76
C ARG A 94 -0.34 13.46 -7.92
N MET A 95 -0.11 12.96 -6.72
CA MET A 95 0.90 13.49 -5.81
C MET A 95 1.88 12.38 -5.48
N ASN A 96 3.18 12.69 -5.56
CA ASN A 96 4.24 11.81 -5.09
C ASN A 96 4.36 11.95 -3.58
N VAL A 97 4.48 10.81 -2.91
CA VAL A 97 4.61 10.70 -1.47
C VAL A 97 6.09 10.52 -1.12
N LEU A 98 6.67 11.54 -0.49
CA LEU A 98 8.03 11.52 0.04
C LEU A 98 7.96 11.14 1.52
N ILE A 99 8.41 9.93 1.82
CA ILE A 99 8.49 9.38 3.17
C ILE A 99 9.91 8.89 3.40
N ASP A 100 10.42 9.17 4.59
CA ASP A 100 11.70 8.66 5.06
C ASP A 100 11.70 7.12 5.02
N GLU A 101 12.73 6.53 4.43
CA GLU A 101 12.87 5.07 4.31
C GLU A 101 12.83 4.37 5.67
N ALA A 102 13.25 5.02 6.76
CA ALA A 102 13.17 4.47 8.12
C ALA A 102 11.72 4.27 8.61
N ARG A 103 10.78 5.07 8.07
CA ARG A 103 9.35 4.99 8.35
C ARG A 103 8.59 4.07 7.38
N VAL A 104 9.28 3.54 6.37
CA VAL A 104 8.77 2.49 5.51
C VAL A 104 9.08 1.15 6.18
N MET A 105 8.06 0.32 6.37
CA MET A 105 8.25 -1.05 6.81
C MET A 105 8.78 -1.85 5.64
N ILE A 106 10.01 -2.33 5.80
CA ILE A 106 10.64 -3.29 4.91
C ILE A 106 10.68 -4.60 5.69
N TRP A 107 9.94 -5.59 5.22
CA TRP A 107 10.09 -6.95 5.71
C TRP A 107 11.26 -7.55 4.93
N GLU A 108 12.48 -7.44 5.47
CA GLU A 108 13.63 -8.12 4.90
C GLU A 108 13.44 -9.65 5.07
N ASP A 109 13.60 -10.34 3.94
CA ASP A 109 13.67 -11.80 3.70
C ASP A 109 12.39 -12.55 3.29
N LEU A 110 12.20 -12.69 1.97
CA LEU A 110 12.35 -13.95 1.22
C LEU A 110 12.45 -13.62 -0.29
N PRO A 111 13.28 -14.33 -1.08
CA PRO A 111 13.50 -14.03 -2.49
C PRO A 111 12.20 -14.13 -3.27
N ALA A 112 12.03 -13.20 -4.22
CA ALA A 112 10.94 -13.16 -5.19
C ALA A 112 10.88 -14.46 -6.04
N ALA A 113 10.34 -15.53 -5.47
CA ALA A 113 10.03 -16.76 -6.18
C ALA A 113 8.79 -16.51 -7.05
N GLY A 114 9.00 -15.95 -8.24
CA GLY A 114 7.90 -15.79 -9.21
C GLY A 114 7.99 -14.64 -10.19
N ARG A 115 9.15 -13.96 -10.35
CA ARG A 115 9.38 -13.24 -11.61
C ARG A 115 9.57 -14.27 -12.72
N ALA A 116 8.45 -14.74 -13.28
CA ALA A 116 8.44 -15.39 -14.57
C ALA A 116 9.02 -14.39 -15.58
N ALA A 117 10.32 -14.56 -15.83
CA ALA A 117 10.98 -14.01 -16.99
C ALA A 117 10.18 -14.47 -18.20
N LYS A 118 9.40 -13.56 -18.77
CA LYS A 118 8.96 -13.71 -20.15
C LYS A 118 10.19 -13.42 -21.00
N THR A 119 11.02 -14.44 -21.16
CA THR A 119 12.03 -14.50 -22.22
C THR A 119 11.26 -14.54 -23.53
N THR A 120 11.28 -13.41 -24.24
CA THR A 120 10.92 -13.34 -25.66
C THR A 120 11.87 -14.26 -26.42
N ALA A 121 11.31 -15.27 -27.08
CA ALA A 121 11.92 -16.01 -28.18
C ALA A 121 11.13 -15.68 -29.45
#